data_AF-A0A8J6B602-F1
#
_entry.id   AF-A0A8J6B602-F1
#
_cell.length_a   1.000
_cell.length_b   1.000
_cell.length_c   1.000
_cell.angle_alpha   90.00
_cell.angle_beta   90.00
_cell.angle_gamma   90.00
#
_symmetry.space_group_name_H-M   'P 1'
#
loop_
_entity.id
_entity.type
_entity.pdbx_description
1 polymer ?
#
loop_
_entity_poly.entity_id
_entity_poly.type
_entity_poly.pdbx_seq_one_letter_code
_entity_poly.pdbx_strand_id
1 'polypeptide(L)'
;MSGRNNNKLPTNLPQLQNLIKRDPASYTEEFLQQYKHYQSIIEVFKLQPDRPNKDLATLVMFMAQTAHCYPEHLQDFPQQLKSILSLQHVIMDPDLRMTLCKALIMLRNKDLISPSVVLELFFELLRCQDKLLRKTLYTHIVTDIKNINSKHKNNKVNTTLQNFMYSMLRDSSSIAAKMSLDVMIELYRRNIW
;
A
#
# COMPACT_ATOMS: atom_id res chain seq x y z
N MET A 1 -43.72 12.90 -5.31
CA MET A 1 -43.06 11.65 -5.76
C MET A 1 -41.88 12.03 -6.63
N SER A 2 -40.70 12.23 -6.04
CA SER A 2 -39.48 12.54 -6.79
C SER A 2 -38.87 11.27 -7.35
N GLY A 3 -38.56 11.32 -8.64
CA GLY A 3 -38.16 10.18 -9.45
C GLY A 3 -36.99 9.39 -8.85
N ARG A 4 -37.14 8.06 -8.91
CA ARG A 4 -36.06 7.09 -8.75
C ARG A 4 -34.90 7.47 -9.68
N ASN A 5 -33.88 8.13 -9.13
CA ASN A 5 -32.58 8.21 -9.80
C ASN A 5 -32.07 6.77 -9.95
N ASN A 6 -31.89 6.36 -11.21
CA ASN A 6 -31.23 5.10 -11.58
C ASN A 6 -29.97 4.91 -10.70
N ASN A 7 -30.03 3.94 -9.78
CA ASN A 7 -29.05 3.78 -8.70
C ASN A 7 -27.75 3.16 -9.24
N LYS A 8 -27.03 3.88 -10.09
CA LYS A 8 -25.71 3.51 -10.63
C LYS A 8 -24.56 3.86 -9.67
N LEU A 9 -24.87 4.41 -8.50
CA LEU A 9 -23.92 4.77 -7.45
C LEU A 9 -23.03 3.60 -7.01
N PRO A 10 -23.54 2.37 -6.79
CA PRO A 10 -22.70 1.23 -6.43
C PRO A 10 -21.72 0.81 -7.54
N THR A 11 -22.05 1.11 -8.80
CA THR A 11 -21.20 0.76 -9.96
C THR A 11 -20.19 1.86 -10.32
N ASN A 12 -20.36 3.09 -9.81
CA ASN A 12 -19.49 4.22 -10.12
C ASN A 12 -18.63 4.60 -8.91
N LEU A 13 -17.57 3.81 -8.68
CA LEU A 13 -16.65 3.99 -7.54
C LEU A 13 -16.03 5.40 -7.45
N PRO A 14 -15.59 6.06 -8.55
CA PRO A 14 -15.08 7.43 -8.47
C PRO A 14 -16.11 8.44 -7.93
N GLN A 15 -17.37 8.32 -8.35
CA GLN A 15 -18.44 9.19 -7.85
C GLN A 15 -18.74 8.91 -6.39
N LEU A 16 -18.88 7.64 -6.01
CA LEU A 16 -19.13 7.23 -4.63
C LEU A 16 -18.00 7.69 -3.70
N GLN A 17 -16.74 7.56 -4.12
CA GLN A 17 -15.58 8.05 -3.38
C GLN A 17 -15.66 9.55 -3.10
N ASN A 18 -16.04 10.36 -4.10
CA ASN A 18 -16.15 11.81 -3.93
C ASN A 18 -17.27 12.19 -2.96
N LEU A 19 -18.38 11.44 -2.98
CA LEU A 19 -19.50 11.63 -2.07
C LEU A 19 -19.13 11.23 -0.64
N ILE A 20 -18.51 10.06 -0.45
CA ILE A 20 -17.99 9.60 0.85
C ILE A 20 -17.04 10.63 1.45
N LYS A 21 -16.11 11.20 0.66
CA LYS A 21 -15.16 12.20 1.17
C LYS A 21 -15.82 13.51 1.62
N ARG A 22 -17.03 13.79 1.16
CA ARG A 22 -17.80 14.99 1.55
C ARG A 22 -18.67 14.73 2.78
N ASP A 23 -19.32 13.57 2.83
CA ASP A 23 -20.22 13.19 3.92
C ASP A 23 -20.18 11.67 4.16
N PRO A 24 -19.20 11.15 4.92
CA PRO A 24 -19.04 9.72 5.13
C PRO A 24 -20.29 9.05 5.74
N ALA A 25 -20.94 9.71 6.70
CA ALA A 25 -22.04 9.11 7.46
C ALA A 25 -23.18 8.66 6.52
N SER A 26 -23.53 9.51 5.55
CA SER A 26 -24.63 9.26 4.60
C SER A 26 -24.36 8.13 3.60
N TYR A 27 -23.10 7.70 3.41
CA TYR A 27 -22.72 6.69 2.41
C TYR A 27 -22.10 5.43 3.02
N THR A 28 -22.39 5.19 4.30
CA THR A 28 -21.85 4.03 5.04
C THR A 28 -22.34 2.70 4.43
N GLU A 29 -23.62 2.62 4.05
CA GLU A 29 -24.19 1.39 3.49
C GLU A 29 -23.56 1.03 2.13
N GLU A 30 -23.41 2.00 1.23
CA GLU A 30 -22.76 1.80 -0.06
C GLU A 30 -21.29 1.44 0.10
N PHE A 31 -20.60 2.07 1.06
CA PHE A 31 -19.23 1.69 1.39
C PHE A 31 -19.16 0.23 1.85
N LEU A 32 -20.02 -0.19 2.78
CA LEU A 32 -20.05 -1.57 3.30
C LEU A 32 -20.40 -2.58 2.19
N GLN A 33 -21.23 -2.21 1.23
CA GLN A 33 -21.50 -3.04 0.05
C GLN A 33 -20.23 -3.28 -0.77
N GLN A 34 -19.45 -2.23 -1.04
CA GLN A 34 -18.17 -2.37 -1.74
C GLN A 34 -17.13 -3.11 -0.91
N TYR A 35 -17.14 -2.94 0.41
CA TYR A 35 -16.21 -3.63 1.30
C TYR A 35 -16.48 -5.14 1.32
N LYS A 36 -17.75 -5.56 1.38
CA LYS A 36 -18.13 -6.97 1.22
C LYS A 36 -17.72 -7.52 -0.15
N HIS A 37 -17.88 -6.73 -1.21
CA HIS A 37 -17.45 -7.14 -2.54
C HIS A 37 -15.94 -7.36 -2.62
N TYR A 38 -15.16 -6.44 -2.05
CA TYR A 38 -13.70 -6.57 -1.90
C TYR A 38 -13.33 -7.86 -1.14
N GLN A 39 -13.97 -8.13 0.00
CA GLN A 39 -13.72 -9.33 0.80
C GLN A 39 -13.99 -10.61 -0.02
N SER A 40 -15.09 -10.68 -0.75
CA SER A 40 -15.38 -11.84 -1.59
C SER A 40 -14.34 -12.04 -2.70
N ILE A 41 -13.93 -10.96 -3.37
CA ILE A 41 -12.93 -11.05 -4.44
C ILE A 41 -11.56 -11.45 -3.89
N ILE A 42 -11.19 -10.97 -2.69
CA ILE A 42 -9.86 -11.28 -2.15
C ILE A 42 -9.73 -12.75 -1.76
N GLU A 43 -10.79 -13.36 -1.24
CA GLU A 43 -10.80 -14.80 -0.96
C GLU A 43 -10.66 -15.63 -2.23
N VAL A 44 -11.33 -15.24 -3.31
CA VAL A 44 -11.16 -15.90 -4.62
C VAL A 44 -9.75 -15.70 -5.17
N PHE A 45 -9.21 -14.48 -5.07
CA PHE A 45 -7.87 -14.15 -5.54
C PHE A 45 -6.79 -14.97 -4.82
N LYS A 46 -6.93 -15.23 -3.51
CA LYS A 46 -5.98 -16.06 -2.76
C LYS A 46 -5.83 -17.47 -3.34
N LEU A 47 -6.85 -17.99 -4.02
CA LEU A 47 -6.82 -19.30 -4.68
C LEU A 47 -6.12 -19.27 -6.05
N GLN A 48 -6.17 -18.14 -6.77
CA GLN A 48 -5.59 -17.97 -8.10
C GLN A 48 -4.92 -16.58 -8.24
N PRO A 49 -3.75 -16.39 -7.60
CA PRO A 49 -3.10 -15.08 -7.51
C PRO A 49 -2.36 -14.66 -8.79
N ASP A 50 -2.16 -15.58 -9.73
CA ASP A 50 -1.46 -15.39 -11.00
C ASP A 50 -2.32 -14.68 -12.06
N ARG A 51 -3.63 -14.63 -11.85
CA ARG A 51 -4.55 -14.01 -12.82
C ARG A 51 -4.70 -12.51 -12.58
N PRO A 52 -4.68 -11.69 -13.64
CA PRO A 52 -4.95 -10.26 -13.51
C PRO A 52 -6.39 -10.05 -13.01
N ASN A 53 -6.54 -9.18 -12.01
CA ASN A 53 -7.84 -8.88 -11.41
C ASN A 53 -8.06 -7.37 -11.31
N LYS A 54 -8.64 -6.79 -12.38
CA LYS A 54 -8.90 -5.35 -12.49
C LYS A 54 -9.94 -4.87 -11.48
N ASP A 55 -10.92 -5.71 -11.16
CA ASP A 55 -11.96 -5.37 -10.18
C ASP A 55 -11.36 -5.27 -8.78
N LEU A 56 -10.51 -6.24 -8.40
CA LEU A 56 -9.74 -6.18 -7.15
C LEU A 56 -8.86 -4.94 -7.10
N ALA A 57 -8.13 -4.63 -8.17
CA ALA A 57 -7.28 -3.44 -8.25
C ALA A 57 -8.09 -2.15 -8.00
N THR A 58 -9.27 -2.06 -8.62
CA THR A 58 -10.16 -0.90 -8.48
C THR A 58 -10.72 -0.79 -7.06
N LEU A 59 -11.17 -1.91 -6.47
CA LEU A 59 -11.70 -1.95 -5.12
C LEU A 59 -10.64 -1.64 -4.06
N VAL A 60 -9.44 -2.21 -4.19
CA VAL A 60 -8.29 -1.92 -3.29
C VAL A 60 -7.98 -0.42 -3.30
N MET A 61 -7.99 0.20 -4.48
CA MET A 61 -7.73 1.63 -4.60
C MET A 61 -8.86 2.48 -3.99
N PHE A 62 -10.11 2.08 -4.21
CA PHE A 62 -11.26 2.72 -3.57
C PHE A 62 -11.15 2.66 -2.04
N MET A 63 -10.88 1.48 -1.46
CA MET A 63 -10.71 1.31 -0.01
C MET A 63 -9.56 2.19 0.52
N ALA A 64 -8.41 2.23 -0.15
CA ALA A 64 -7.29 3.08 0.27
C ALA A 64 -7.63 4.59 0.22
N GLN A 65 -8.45 4.99 -0.74
CA GLN A 65 -8.88 6.38 -0.90
C GLN A 65 -9.90 6.81 0.15
N THR A 66 -10.76 5.90 0.61
CA THR A 66 -11.80 6.14 1.61
C THR A 66 -11.41 5.70 3.03
N ALA A 67 -10.25 5.06 3.24
CA ALA A 67 -9.82 4.51 4.53
C ALA A 67 -9.92 5.47 5.72
N HIS A 68 -9.43 6.70 5.57
CA HIS A 68 -9.54 7.75 6.60
C HIS A 68 -10.98 8.13 6.99
N CYS A 69 -11.98 7.87 6.13
CA CYS A 69 -13.39 8.14 6.42
C CYS A 69 -14.03 7.02 7.25
N TYR A 70 -13.49 5.79 7.16
CA TYR A 70 -14.01 4.61 7.84
C TYR A 70 -12.89 3.82 8.54
N PRO A 71 -12.18 4.45 9.51
CA PRO A 71 -11.03 3.82 10.15
C PRO A 71 -11.42 2.52 10.87
N GLU A 72 -12.60 2.47 11.49
CA GLU A 72 -13.10 1.28 12.21
C GLU A 72 -13.33 0.08 11.31
N HIS A 73 -13.82 0.29 10.08
CA HIS A 73 -14.07 -0.80 9.13
C HIS A 73 -12.81 -1.26 8.40
N LEU A 74 -11.78 -0.42 8.31
CA LEU A 74 -10.57 -0.68 7.53
C LEU A 74 -9.31 -0.84 8.40
N GLN A 75 -9.44 -1.15 9.69
CA GLN A 75 -8.30 -1.37 10.60
C GLN A 75 -7.38 -2.50 10.10
N ASP A 76 -7.97 -3.61 9.65
CA ASP A 76 -7.20 -4.78 9.20
C ASP A 76 -6.75 -4.70 7.74
N PHE A 77 -7.29 -3.75 6.97
CA PHE A 77 -7.02 -3.63 5.53
C PHE A 77 -5.52 -3.49 5.20
N PRO A 78 -4.75 -2.60 5.87
CA PRO A 78 -3.29 -2.56 5.75
C PRO A 78 -2.60 -3.92 5.90
N GLN A 79 -2.97 -4.66 6.95
CA GLN A 79 -2.34 -5.92 7.30
C GLN A 79 -2.70 -7.02 6.30
N GLN A 80 -3.93 -7.02 5.78
CA GLN A 80 -4.36 -7.92 4.70
C GLN A 80 -3.50 -7.69 3.43
N LEU A 81 -3.32 -6.43 3.01
CA LEU A 81 -2.50 -6.11 1.84
C LEU A 81 -1.03 -6.51 2.05
N LYS A 82 -0.47 -6.24 3.22
CA LYS A 82 0.90 -6.67 3.58
C LYS A 82 1.05 -8.18 3.47
N SER A 83 0.11 -8.93 4.04
CA SER A 83 0.17 -10.39 4.06
C SER A 83 0.11 -10.97 2.65
N ILE A 84 -0.78 -10.45 1.81
CA ILE A 84 -0.91 -10.88 0.41
C ILE A 84 0.36 -10.58 -0.39
N LEU A 85 0.92 -9.38 -0.26
CA LEU A 85 2.17 -9.03 -0.93
C LEU A 85 3.32 -9.91 -0.44
N SER A 86 3.45 -10.14 0.88
CA SER A 86 4.54 -10.95 1.43
C SER A 86 4.50 -12.40 0.95
N LEU A 87 3.30 -12.98 0.80
CA LEU A 87 3.11 -14.39 0.42
C LEU A 87 3.14 -14.63 -1.09
N GLN A 88 2.62 -13.69 -1.88
CA GLN A 88 2.28 -13.94 -3.30
C GLN A 88 3.01 -13.03 -4.29
N HIS A 89 3.90 -12.13 -3.85
CA HIS A 89 4.51 -11.12 -4.74
C HIS A 89 5.26 -11.69 -5.96
N VAL A 90 5.72 -12.94 -5.93
CA VAL A 90 6.45 -13.56 -7.05
C VAL A 90 5.51 -13.96 -8.18
N ILE A 91 4.36 -14.55 -7.84
CA ILE A 91 3.38 -15.12 -8.78
C ILE A 91 2.29 -14.12 -9.18
N MET A 92 2.09 -13.07 -8.38
CA MET A 92 1.09 -12.04 -8.62
C MET A 92 1.35 -11.27 -9.91
N ASP A 93 0.26 -10.96 -10.62
CA ASP A 93 0.26 -10.03 -11.74
C ASP A 93 1.00 -8.70 -11.39
N PRO A 94 1.96 -8.25 -12.21
CA PRO A 94 2.76 -7.05 -11.91
C PRO A 94 1.95 -5.77 -11.69
N ASP A 95 0.86 -5.57 -12.45
CA ASP A 95 0.04 -4.36 -12.36
C ASP A 95 -0.80 -4.36 -11.08
N LEU A 96 -1.35 -5.52 -10.70
CA LEU A 96 -2.02 -5.68 -9.42
C LEU A 96 -1.05 -5.48 -8.25
N ARG A 97 0.14 -6.09 -8.32
CA ARG A 97 1.20 -5.91 -7.31
C ARG A 97 1.57 -4.43 -7.13
N MET A 98 1.76 -3.71 -8.22
CA MET A 98 1.99 -2.26 -8.20
C MET A 98 0.82 -1.50 -7.57
N THR A 99 -0.43 -1.90 -7.86
CA THR A 99 -1.63 -1.27 -7.31
C THR A 99 -1.71 -1.43 -5.79
N LEU A 100 -1.43 -2.64 -5.28
CA LEU A 100 -1.40 -2.92 -3.84
C LEU A 100 -0.29 -2.11 -3.14
N CYS A 101 0.89 -2.01 -3.75
CA CYS A 101 1.97 -1.16 -3.23
C CYS A 101 1.56 0.32 -3.18
N LYS A 102 0.93 0.84 -4.24
CA LYS A 102 0.40 2.21 -4.27
C LYS A 102 -0.66 2.44 -3.20
N ALA A 103 -1.54 1.47 -2.95
CA ALA A 103 -2.54 1.56 -1.89
C ALA A 103 -1.88 1.68 -0.50
N LEU A 104 -0.87 0.86 -0.21
CA LEU A 104 -0.09 0.96 1.04
C LEU A 104 0.64 2.31 1.17
N ILE A 105 1.25 2.81 0.09
CA ILE A 105 1.86 4.15 0.04
C ILE A 105 0.83 5.23 0.40
N MET A 106 -0.38 5.14 -0.15
CA MET A 106 -1.44 6.12 0.11
C MET A 106 -1.91 6.09 1.56
N LEU A 107 -2.07 4.90 2.14
CA LEU A 107 -2.42 4.74 3.55
C LEU A 107 -1.31 5.29 4.46
N ARG A 108 -0.04 5.05 4.10
CA ARG A 108 1.12 5.59 4.80
C ARG A 108 1.18 7.11 4.75
N ASN A 109 0.96 7.71 3.58
CA ASN A 109 0.96 9.17 3.40
C ASN A 109 -0.16 9.88 4.18
N LYS A 110 -1.20 9.15 4.59
CA LYS A 110 -2.29 9.64 5.46
C LYS A 110 -2.08 9.28 6.93
N ASP A 111 -0.91 8.75 7.29
CA ASP A 111 -0.55 8.24 8.62
C ASP A 111 -1.51 7.18 9.19
N LEU A 112 -2.18 6.42 8.31
CA LEU A 112 -3.05 5.30 8.69
C LEU A 112 -2.28 3.99 8.94
N ILE A 113 -0.99 3.96 8.61
CA ILE A 113 -0.10 2.82 8.84
C ILE A 113 1.24 3.33 9.37
N SER A 114 1.82 2.59 10.31
CA SER A 114 3.16 2.86 10.79
C SER A 114 4.22 2.69 9.69
N PRO A 115 5.27 3.53 9.65
CA PRO A 115 6.31 3.44 8.63
C PRO A 115 7.07 2.13 8.67
N SER A 116 7.36 1.60 9.86
CA SER A 116 8.12 0.34 10.02
C SER A 116 7.48 -0.81 9.24
N VAL A 117 6.16 -0.97 9.34
CA VAL A 117 5.41 -2.06 8.69
C VAL A 117 5.51 -2.00 7.16
N VAL A 118 5.43 -0.79 6.59
CA VAL A 118 5.46 -0.56 5.14
C VAL A 118 6.88 -0.65 4.58
N LEU A 119 7.85 -0.05 5.28
CA LEU A 119 9.23 0.00 4.83
C LEU A 119 9.87 -1.39 4.80
N GLU A 120 9.68 -2.21 5.84
CA GLU A 120 10.15 -3.60 5.86
C GLU A 120 9.66 -4.38 4.64
N LEU A 121 8.35 -4.35 4.38
CA LEU A 121 7.75 -5.00 3.22
C LEU A 121 8.35 -4.47 1.90
N PHE A 122 8.52 -3.16 1.76
CA PHE A 122 9.00 -2.59 0.51
C PHE A 122 10.45 -2.94 0.22
N PHE A 123 11.31 -3.03 1.24
CA PHE A 123 12.65 -3.56 1.07
C PHE A 123 12.65 -5.03 0.62
N GLU A 124 11.79 -5.87 1.20
CA GLU A 124 11.63 -7.27 0.74
C GLU A 124 11.23 -7.31 -0.73
N LEU A 125 10.27 -6.48 -1.14
CA LEU A 125 9.78 -6.41 -2.52
C LEU A 125 10.81 -5.87 -3.52
N LEU A 126 11.92 -5.26 -3.09
CA LEU A 126 13.01 -4.86 -4.00
C LEU A 126 13.66 -6.04 -4.72
N ARG A 127 13.48 -7.28 -4.24
CA ARG A 127 13.96 -8.48 -4.93
C ARG A 127 13.12 -8.85 -6.17
N CYS A 128 11.93 -8.28 -6.34
CA CYS A 128 11.07 -8.58 -7.48
C CYS A 128 11.75 -8.19 -8.80
N GLN A 129 11.63 -9.03 -9.83
CA GLN A 129 12.17 -8.78 -11.17
C GLN A 129 11.32 -7.76 -11.98
N ASP A 130 11.00 -6.64 -11.36
CA ASP A 130 10.17 -5.57 -11.93
C ASP A 130 10.85 -4.21 -11.74
N LYS A 131 11.39 -3.66 -12.84
CA LYS A 131 12.17 -2.42 -12.80
C LYS A 131 11.33 -1.21 -12.39
N LEU A 132 10.06 -1.16 -12.83
CA LEU A 132 9.18 -0.04 -12.52
C LEU A 132 8.79 -0.08 -11.05
N LEU A 133 8.40 -1.25 -10.53
CA LEU A 133 8.11 -1.45 -9.11
C LEU A 133 9.29 -1.03 -8.25
N ARG A 134 10.49 -1.56 -8.53
CA ARG A 134 11.70 -1.22 -7.77
C ARG A 134 11.97 0.29 -7.73
N LYS A 135 11.81 0.99 -8.85
CA LYS A 135 11.98 2.46 -8.92
C LYS A 135 10.94 3.19 -8.06
N THR A 136 9.68 2.76 -8.11
CA THR A 136 8.59 3.33 -7.31
C THR A 136 8.83 3.12 -5.82
N LEU A 137 9.16 1.90 -5.41
CA LEU A 137 9.43 1.56 -4.01
C LEU A 137 10.65 2.33 -3.48
N TYR A 138 11.76 2.33 -4.23
CA TYR A 138 12.97 3.10 -3.87
C TYR A 138 12.66 4.58 -3.62
N THR A 139 11.92 5.21 -4.54
CA THR A 139 11.57 6.63 -4.43
C THR A 139 10.72 6.89 -3.19
N HIS A 140 9.75 6.02 -2.90
CA HIS A 140 8.91 6.16 -1.72
C HIS A 140 9.70 5.94 -0.42
N ILE A 141 10.52 4.88 -0.33
CA ILE A 141 11.36 4.57 0.85
C ILE A 141 12.20 5.78 1.24
N VAL A 142 12.96 6.34 0.28
CA VAL A 142 13.82 7.50 0.54
C VAL A 142 13.00 8.73 0.98
N THR A 143 11.84 8.94 0.35
CA THR A 143 10.98 10.09 0.64
C THR A 143 10.30 9.96 2.01
N ASP A 144 9.79 8.78 2.37
CA ASP A 144 9.14 8.54 3.66
C ASP A 144 10.16 8.65 4.81
N ILE A 145 11.35 8.06 4.67
CA ILE A 145 12.41 8.19 5.68
C ILE A 145 12.84 9.66 5.85
N LYS A 146 12.96 10.41 4.75
CA LYS A 146 13.21 11.86 4.80
C LYS A 146 12.10 12.59 5.56
N ASN A 147 10.83 12.28 5.28
CA ASN A 147 9.69 12.95 5.91
C ASN A 147 9.59 12.62 7.40
N ILE A 148 9.85 11.37 7.80
CA ILE A 148 9.90 10.94 9.20
C ILE A 148 10.96 11.73 9.99
N ASN A 149 12.08 12.06 9.35
CA ASN A 149 13.20 12.79 9.94
C ASN A 149 13.15 14.31 9.70
N SER A 150 12.07 14.84 9.10
CA SER A 150 12.00 16.23 8.65
C SER A 150 12.00 17.27 9.77
N LYS A 151 11.33 16.97 10.89
CA LYS A 151 11.29 17.85 12.07
C LYS A 151 12.45 17.57 13.03
N HIS A 152 12.60 16.30 13.41
CA HIS A 152 13.67 15.81 14.28
C HIS A 152 14.07 14.41 13.83
N LYS A 153 15.31 14.00 14.15
CA LYS A 153 15.77 12.64 13.87
C LYS A 153 14.97 11.62 14.68
N ASN A 154 14.25 10.73 14.00
CA ASN A 154 13.53 9.64 14.64
C ASN A 154 14.47 8.44 14.83
N ASN A 155 15.34 8.52 15.85
CA ASN A 155 16.37 7.52 16.09
C ASN A 155 15.81 6.11 16.27
N LYS A 156 14.62 5.95 16.87
CA LYS A 156 13.99 4.63 17.05
C LYS A 156 13.68 3.96 15.70
N VAL A 157 13.04 4.69 14.79
CA VAL A 157 12.74 4.18 13.44
C VAL A 157 14.04 3.98 12.65
N ASN A 158 14.98 4.92 12.74
CA ASN A 158 16.27 4.83 12.05
C ASN A 158 17.06 3.59 12.47
N THR A 159 17.23 3.33 13.77
CA THR A 159 17.93 2.13 14.27
C THR A 159 17.24 0.85 13.82
N THR A 160 15.91 0.81 13.84
CA THR A 160 15.14 -0.35 13.37
C THR A 160 15.40 -0.62 11.88
N LEU A 161 15.31 0.43 11.05
CA LEU A 161 15.53 0.32 9.60
C LEU A 161 16.98 0.01 9.24
N GLN A 162 17.95 0.57 9.97
CA GLN A 162 19.37 0.28 9.77
C GLN A 162 19.68 -1.18 10.10
N ASN A 163 19.19 -1.70 11.24
CA ASN A 163 19.32 -3.10 11.62
C ASN A 163 18.71 -4.03 10.56
N PHE A 164 17.52 -3.67 10.08
CA PHE A 164 16.86 -4.40 9.00
C PHE A 164 17.70 -4.37 7.71
N MET A 165 18.21 -3.20 7.31
CA MET A 165 19.05 -3.08 6.11
C MET A 165 20.37 -3.85 6.21
N TYR A 166 20.99 -3.94 7.38
CA TYR A 166 22.17 -4.80 7.57
C TYR A 166 21.87 -6.28 7.26
N SER A 167 20.65 -6.74 7.55
CA SER A 167 20.21 -8.08 7.15
C SER A 167 20.01 -8.18 5.63
N MET A 168 19.44 -7.14 5.00
CA MET A 168 19.25 -7.08 3.54
C MET A 168 20.56 -7.01 2.75
N LEU A 169 21.64 -6.47 3.31
CA LEU A 169 22.96 -6.50 2.68
C LEU A 169 23.53 -7.91 2.57
N ARG A 170 23.03 -8.85 3.39
CA ARG A 170 23.37 -10.27 3.33
C ARG A 170 22.34 -11.08 2.53
N ASP A 171 21.37 -10.42 1.89
CA ASP A 171 20.34 -11.09 1.09
C ASP A 171 20.98 -11.79 -0.13
N SER A 172 20.48 -12.99 -0.43
CA SER A 172 20.85 -13.77 -1.61
C SER A 172 20.63 -13.02 -2.94
N SER A 173 19.67 -12.09 -2.98
CA SER A 173 19.38 -11.26 -4.13
C SER A 173 20.35 -10.08 -4.20
N SER A 174 21.32 -10.18 -5.10
CA SER A 174 22.29 -9.11 -5.38
C SER A 174 21.62 -7.78 -5.75
N ILE A 175 20.45 -7.83 -6.41
CA ILE A 175 19.66 -6.65 -6.75
C ILE A 175 19.10 -5.99 -5.48
N ALA A 176 18.49 -6.78 -4.59
CA ALA A 176 17.92 -6.25 -3.34
C ALA A 176 19.01 -5.70 -2.42
N ALA A 177 20.14 -6.41 -2.28
CA ALA A 177 21.28 -5.98 -1.49
C ALA A 177 21.87 -4.67 -2.03
N LYS A 178 22.11 -4.58 -3.35
CA LYS A 178 22.60 -3.35 -4.00
C LYS A 178 21.64 -2.19 -3.81
N MET A 179 20.34 -2.39 -4.06
CA MET A 179 19.36 -1.31 -3.90
C MET A 179 19.22 -0.84 -2.45
N SER A 180 19.31 -1.77 -1.49
CA SER A 180 19.31 -1.43 -0.06
C SER A 180 20.55 -0.59 0.29
N LEU A 181 21.72 -0.95 -0.24
CA LEU A 181 22.94 -0.15 -0.11
C LEU A 181 22.79 1.25 -0.74
N ASP A 182 22.20 1.33 -1.94
CA ASP A 182 21.95 2.60 -2.61
C ASP A 182 21.03 3.51 -1.77
N VAL A 183 19.99 2.95 -1.11
CA VAL A 183 19.15 3.69 -0.16
C VAL A 183 19.97 4.21 1.01
N MET A 184 20.83 3.39 1.62
CA MET A 184 21.70 3.83 2.72
C MET A 184 22.63 4.97 2.29
N ILE A 185 23.27 4.85 1.13
CA ILE A 185 24.16 5.89 0.57
C ILE A 185 23.38 7.19 0.33
N GLU A 186 22.17 7.10 -0.24
CA GLU A 186 21.32 8.26 -0.51
C GLU A 186 20.91 8.98 0.78
N LEU A 187 20.52 8.23 1.81
CA LEU A 187 20.14 8.80 3.12
C LEU A 187 21.32 9.45 3.83
N TYR A 188 22.51 8.86 3.74
CA TYR A 188 23.75 9.42 4.28
C TYR A 188 24.14 10.72 3.55
N ARG A 189 24.11 10.72 2.21
CA ARG A 189 24.39 11.92 1.39
C ARG A 189 23.44 13.08 1.70
N ARG A 190 22.21 12.78 2.13
CA ARG A 190 21.20 13.76 2.53
C ARG A 190 21.30 14.19 4.00
N ASN A 191 22.34 13.76 4.74
CA ASN A 191 22.54 14.01 6.17
C ASN A 191 21.38 13.56 7.08
N ILE A 192 20.57 12.60 6.62
CA ILE A 192 19.48 12.02 7.42
C ILE A 192 20.10 11.03 8.41
N TRP A 193 20.92 10.12 7.88
CA TRP A 193 21.69 9.12 8.63
C TRP A 193 23.15 9.49 8.72
#